data_AF-A0A1Y4CTH8-F1
#
_entry.id   AF-A0A1Y4CTH8-F1
#
_cell.length_a   1.000
_cell.length_b   1.000
_cell.length_c   1.000
_cell.angle_alpha   90.00
_cell.angle_beta   90.00
_cell.angle_gamma   90.00
#
_symmetry.space_group_name_H-M   'P 1'
#
loop_
_entity.id
_entity.type
_entity.pdbx_description
1 polymer ?
#
loop_
_entity_poly.entity_id
_entity_poly.type
_entity_poly.pdbx_seq_one_letter_code
_entity_poly.pdbx_strand_id
1 'polypeptide(L)'
;MDNQIICPNCGAPNESTSTSCQFCGASLVATKKTKKKKTKKSEPSPEVSVSEIKGKPQIKFDERIFSLEYDEFNDIADLEISYQIGHCDRISQYRISYSFTLNQLRIRGIKTIISDGKKYDYSDDMYIGTDNLDILETFCNLDWKNCKIDEVKEGKEILFVLICQAFYNTIFDHSKYTNATDKLYEYYLQCIEQENKEKEEKFREERKKECLKFLISFAIVIFLFLLFVGLPLFLSSLFD
;
A
#
# COMPACT_ATOMS: atom_id res chain seq x y z
N MET A 1 32.09 -11.89 -13.78
CA MET A 1 32.25 -12.44 -12.41
C MET A 1 32.06 -11.24 -11.54
N ASP A 2 30.81 -11.03 -11.14
CA ASP A 2 30.36 -9.75 -10.62
C ASP A 2 30.65 -9.77 -9.12
N ASN A 3 31.84 -9.30 -8.77
CA ASN A 3 32.21 -9.12 -7.38
C ASN A 3 31.36 -7.98 -6.80
N GLN A 4 30.25 -8.35 -6.17
CA GLN A 4 29.40 -7.43 -5.40
C GLN A 4 29.76 -7.54 -3.92
N ILE A 5 29.78 -6.40 -3.22
CA ILE A 5 29.89 -6.33 -1.77
C ILE A 5 28.51 -6.04 -1.18
N ILE A 6 28.10 -6.87 -0.23
CA ILE A 6 26.86 -6.67 0.51
C ILE A 6 27.11 -5.63 1.59
N CYS A 7 26.29 -4.58 1.63
CA CYS A 7 26.39 -3.57 2.66
C CYS A 7 26.12 -4.21 4.03
N PRO A 8 27.07 -4.14 4.99
CA PRO A 8 26.85 -4.72 6.32
C PRO A 8 25.82 -3.94 7.14
N ASN A 9 25.44 -2.73 6.69
CA ASN A 9 24.50 -1.86 7.39
C ASN A 9 23.05 -2.04 6.94
N CYS A 10 22.78 -2.23 5.65
CA CYS A 10 21.41 -2.34 5.11
C CYS A 10 21.15 -3.58 4.25
N GLY A 11 22.14 -4.46 4.03
CA GLY A 11 21.99 -5.68 3.22
C GLY A 11 21.97 -5.45 1.71
N ALA A 12 21.98 -4.20 1.24
CA ALA A 12 21.91 -3.92 -0.19
C ALA A 12 23.21 -4.29 -0.93
N PRO A 13 23.14 -4.82 -2.17
CA PRO A 13 24.32 -5.16 -2.97
C PRO A 13 24.94 -3.91 -3.59
N ASN A 14 26.26 -3.78 -3.53
CA ASN A 14 27.00 -2.66 -4.11
C ASN A 14 28.16 -3.20 -4.96
N GLU A 15 28.65 -2.39 -5.89
CA GLU A 15 29.90 -2.69 -6.61
C GLU A 15 31.04 -2.96 -5.62
N SER A 16 31.90 -3.94 -5.87
CA SER A 16 33.03 -4.25 -4.99
C SER A 16 34.00 -3.09 -4.77
N THR A 17 33.99 -2.09 -5.65
CA THR A 17 34.79 -0.87 -5.54
C THR A 17 34.08 0.27 -4.81
N SER A 18 32.81 0.12 -4.44
CA SER A 18 32.05 1.16 -3.74
C SER A 18 32.59 1.39 -2.33
N THR A 19 32.87 2.64 -2.00
CA THR A 19 33.36 3.06 -0.67
C THR A 19 32.23 3.43 0.28
N SER A 20 31.05 3.76 -0.25
CA SER A 20 29.82 3.99 0.48
C SER A 20 28.67 3.23 -0.19
N CYS A 21 27.67 2.87 0.60
CA CYS A 21 26.49 2.20 0.11
C CYS A 21 25.64 3.19 -0.68
N GLN A 22 25.30 2.84 -1.92
CA GLN A 22 24.46 3.68 -2.78
C GLN A 22 23.01 3.80 -2.28
N PHE A 23 22.61 2.92 -1.35
CA PHE A 23 21.24 2.86 -0.81
C PHE A 23 21.10 3.58 0.54
N CYS A 24 21.97 3.27 1.51
CA CYS A 24 21.87 3.84 2.86
C CYS A 24 22.99 4.85 3.19
N GLY A 25 23.94 5.09 2.29
CA GLY A 25 25.06 6.01 2.50
C GLY A 25 26.16 5.52 3.47
N ALA A 26 26.01 4.33 4.06
CA ALA A 26 26.97 3.80 5.04
C ALA A 26 28.31 3.43 4.39
N SER A 27 29.41 3.62 5.10
CA SER A 27 30.75 3.25 4.60
C SER A 27 30.87 1.74 4.38
N LEU A 28 31.40 1.34 3.22
CA LEU A 28 31.67 -0.04 2.84
C LEU A 28 33.16 -0.41 2.96
N VAL A 29 34.00 0.56 3.33
CA VAL A 29 35.43 0.34 3.50
C VAL A 29 35.65 -0.53 4.72
N ALA A 30 36.11 -1.78 4.50
CA ALA A 30 36.39 -2.74 5.55
C ALA A 30 37.32 -2.16 6.62
N THR A 31 36.76 -1.78 7.78
CA THR A 31 37.56 -1.39 8.94
C THR A 31 38.23 -2.65 9.46
N LYS A 32 39.51 -2.84 9.11
CA LYS A 32 40.41 -3.72 9.86
C LYS A 32 40.28 -3.34 11.33
N LYS A 33 39.74 -4.26 12.13
CA LYS A 33 39.58 -4.13 13.60
C LYS A 33 40.93 -3.72 14.21
N THR A 34 41.09 -2.45 14.56
CA THR A 34 42.15 -2.00 15.47
C THR A 34 41.54 -1.41 16.73
N LYS A 35 41.83 -2.09 17.85
CA LYS A 35 41.49 -1.71 19.22
C LYS A 35 42.04 -0.31 19.56
N LYS A 36 41.17 0.54 20.12
CA LYS A 36 41.36 1.67 21.07
C LYS A 36 42.61 2.57 20.95
N LYS A 37 42.38 3.89 20.86
CA LYS A 37 42.84 4.86 21.89
C LYS A 37 42.09 6.20 21.82
N LYS A 38 41.69 6.72 22.99
CA LYS A 38 41.16 8.07 23.23
C LYS A 38 42.24 9.14 23.02
N THR A 39 41.89 10.28 22.44
CA THR A 39 42.42 11.61 22.84
C THR A 39 41.48 12.75 22.40
N LYS A 40 41.22 13.71 23.30
CA LYS A 40 40.50 15.01 23.13
C LYS A 40 41.29 15.91 22.13
N LYS A 41 40.84 17.01 21.49
CA LYS A 41 39.77 18.03 21.63
C LYS A 41 39.82 18.85 20.31
N SER A 42 38.72 19.22 19.64
CA SER A 42 38.30 20.63 19.42
C SER A 42 37.01 20.73 18.56
N GLU A 43 35.94 21.24 19.19
CA GLU A 43 34.80 22.11 18.75
C GLU A 43 34.06 21.99 17.38
N PRO A 44 32.77 22.40 17.33
CA PRO A 44 31.71 21.59 16.73
C PRO A 44 31.19 22.14 15.40
N SER A 45 31.18 21.27 14.39
CA SER A 45 30.19 21.32 13.31
C SER A 45 29.14 20.26 13.66
N PRO A 46 27.82 20.45 13.42
CA PRO A 46 26.84 19.43 13.72
C PRO A 46 26.94 18.31 12.68
N GLU A 47 28.00 17.52 12.73
CA GLU A 47 27.98 16.15 12.26
C GLU A 47 27.04 15.41 13.20
N VAL A 48 25.81 15.21 12.72
CA VAL A 48 24.87 14.24 13.30
C VAL A 48 25.52 12.88 13.14
N SER A 49 26.30 12.50 14.15
CA SER A 49 26.86 11.17 14.27
C SER A 49 25.70 10.21 14.47
N VAL A 50 25.25 9.59 13.38
CA VAL A 50 24.40 8.41 13.46
C VAL A 50 25.27 7.33 14.08
N SER A 51 25.13 7.13 15.37
CA SER A 51 25.74 6.01 16.07
C SER A 51 25.35 4.73 15.32
N GLU A 52 26.33 3.88 15.00
CA GLU A 52 26.08 2.51 14.52
C GLU A 52 25.22 1.79 15.58
N ILE A 53 23.90 1.74 15.36
CA ILE A 53 22.98 0.94 16.15
C ILE A 53 22.89 -0.42 15.46
N LYS A 54 23.24 -1.47 16.20
CA LYS A 54 23.06 -2.85 15.79
C LYS A 54 21.55 -3.18 15.87
N GLY A 55 20.94 -3.64 14.78
CA GLY A 55 19.51 -3.95 14.72
C GLY A 55 18.67 -2.83 14.10
N LYS A 56 17.64 -3.23 13.34
CA LYS A 56 16.73 -2.46 12.47
C LYS A 56 17.36 -1.85 11.19
N PRO A 57 16.86 -2.20 9.99
CA PRO A 57 17.32 -1.63 8.72
C PRO A 57 17.18 -0.11 8.69
N GLN A 58 18.22 0.56 8.19
CA GLN A 58 18.25 2.01 7.96
C GLN A 58 18.01 2.28 6.46
N ILE A 59 16.78 2.06 6.00
CA ILE A 59 16.34 2.39 4.64
C ILE A 59 15.53 3.68 4.64
N LYS A 60 15.68 4.50 3.60
CA LYS A 60 14.82 5.66 3.37
C LYS A 60 13.62 5.23 2.53
N PHE A 61 12.42 5.43 3.03
CA PHE A 61 11.17 5.11 2.33
C PHE A 61 10.10 6.17 2.62
N ASP A 62 9.03 6.14 1.85
CA ASP A 62 7.87 7.00 2.04
C ASP A 62 6.90 6.41 3.06
N GLU A 63 6.83 6.99 4.26
CA GLU A 63 5.98 6.51 5.36
C GLU A 63 4.48 6.63 5.07
N ARG A 64 4.07 7.38 4.04
CA ARG A 64 2.67 7.38 3.59
C ARG A 64 2.29 6.04 2.95
N ILE A 65 3.27 5.39 2.31
CA ILE A 65 3.08 4.19 1.51
C ILE A 65 3.51 2.93 2.26
N PHE A 66 4.62 3.01 2.99
CA PHE A 66 5.25 1.84 3.61
C PHE A 66 5.32 1.95 5.13
N SER A 67 5.32 0.79 5.78
CA SER A 67 5.64 0.63 7.19
C SER A 67 6.76 -0.39 7.36
N LEU A 68 7.71 -0.09 8.24
CA LEU A 68 8.82 -1.01 8.55
C LEU A 68 8.50 -1.76 9.85
N GLU A 69 8.20 -3.05 9.72
CA GLU A 69 8.05 -3.96 10.84
C GLU A 69 9.41 -4.56 11.21
N TYR A 70 9.72 -4.61 12.51
CA TYR A 70 10.97 -5.16 13.01
C TYR A 70 10.71 -6.05 14.22
N ASP A 71 11.06 -7.32 14.08
CA ASP A 71 11.06 -8.32 15.13
C ASP A 71 12.44 -8.39 15.77
N GLU A 72 12.57 -7.79 16.96
CA GLU A 72 13.81 -7.76 17.74
C GLU A 72 14.27 -9.15 18.20
N PHE A 73 13.36 -10.10 18.40
CA PHE A 73 13.69 -11.44 18.90
C PHE A 73 14.32 -12.30 17.81
N ASN A 74 13.74 -12.24 16.61
CA ASN A 74 14.20 -13.02 15.47
C ASN A 74 15.23 -12.26 14.60
N ASP A 75 15.46 -10.97 14.88
CA ASP A 75 16.29 -10.07 14.06
C ASP A 75 15.80 -10.06 12.59
N ILE A 76 14.48 -10.02 12.43
CA ILE A 76 13.79 -9.99 11.14
C ILE A 76 13.19 -8.61 10.95
N ALA A 77 13.38 -8.05 9.75
CA ALA A 77 12.74 -6.81 9.37
C ALA A 77 12.05 -6.99 8.02
N ASP A 78 10.83 -6.47 7.93
CA ASP A 78 10.02 -6.48 6.73
C ASP A 78 9.51 -5.07 6.43
N LEU A 79 9.71 -4.59 5.19
CA LEU A 79 9.05 -3.38 4.69
C LEU A 79 7.73 -3.80 4.05
N GLU A 80 6.63 -3.36 4.63
CA GLU A 80 5.28 -3.69 4.18
C GLU A 80 4.57 -2.46 3.60
N ILE A 81 3.52 -2.70 2.82
CA ILE A 81 2.56 -1.65 2.47
C ILE A 81 1.81 -1.24 3.73
N SER A 82 1.71 0.07 3.96
CA SER A 82 1.03 0.62 5.13
C SER A 82 -0.42 0.13 5.17
N TYR A 83 -0.92 -0.10 6.40
CA TYR A 83 -2.26 -0.62 6.62
C TYR A 83 -3.35 0.17 5.88
N GLN A 84 -3.19 1.49 5.83
CA GLN A 84 -4.10 2.42 5.16
C GLN A 84 -4.17 2.16 3.65
N ILE A 85 -3.02 2.04 3.00
CA ILE A 85 -2.95 1.73 1.56
C ILE A 85 -3.46 0.32 1.29
N GLY A 86 -3.10 -0.66 2.14
CA GLY A 86 -3.57 -2.04 2.01
C GLY A 86 -5.09 -2.20 2.19
N HIS A 87 -5.74 -1.27 2.91
CA HIS A 87 -7.19 -1.24 3.09
C HIS A 87 -7.96 -0.60 1.94
N CYS A 88 -7.27 0.11 1.05
CA CYS A 88 -7.88 0.64 -0.15
C CYS A 88 -8.49 -0.52 -0.98
N ASP A 89 -9.81 -0.45 -1.24
CA ASP A 89 -10.55 -1.35 -2.15
C ASP A 89 -10.56 -2.86 -1.85
N ARG A 90 -10.22 -3.30 -0.63
CA ARG A 90 -10.02 -4.73 -0.27
C ARG A 90 -8.85 -5.43 -0.97
N ILE A 91 -7.74 -4.72 -1.17
CA ILE A 91 -6.46 -5.37 -1.55
C ILE A 91 -5.95 -6.40 -0.54
N SER A 92 -6.63 -6.54 0.59
CA SER A 92 -6.52 -7.61 1.60
C SER A 92 -6.39 -9.07 1.13
N GLN A 93 -6.45 -9.40 -0.16
CA GLN A 93 -6.22 -10.78 -0.63
C GLN A 93 -4.74 -11.10 -0.87
N TYR A 94 -3.93 -10.15 -1.35
CA TYR A 94 -2.52 -10.38 -1.64
C TYR A 94 -1.60 -9.63 -0.67
N ARG A 95 -0.49 -10.26 -0.29
CA ARG A 95 0.52 -9.68 0.62
C ARG A 95 1.80 -9.43 -0.15
N ILE A 96 2.28 -8.19 -0.10
CA ILE A 96 3.56 -7.79 -0.68
C ILE A 96 4.41 -7.17 0.42
N SER A 97 5.58 -7.76 0.68
CA SER A 97 6.52 -7.26 1.68
C SER A 97 7.95 -7.55 1.27
N TYR A 98 8.88 -6.67 1.63
CA TYR A 98 10.30 -6.86 1.39
C TYR A 98 11.00 -7.31 2.67
N SER A 99 11.58 -8.50 2.67
CA SER A 99 12.34 -9.00 3.81
C SER A 99 13.80 -8.61 3.68
N PHE A 100 14.30 -7.81 4.63
CA PHE A 100 15.69 -7.39 4.65
C PHE A 100 16.63 -8.54 5.01
N THR A 101 16.17 -9.49 5.83
CA THR A 101 16.95 -10.66 6.24
C THR A 101 17.17 -11.64 5.09
N LEU A 102 16.14 -11.84 4.26
CA LEU A 102 16.22 -12.69 3.07
C LEU A 102 16.71 -11.94 1.83
N ASN A 103 16.74 -10.61 1.88
CA ASN A 103 17.06 -9.72 0.77
C ASN A 103 16.19 -10.00 -0.46
N GLN A 104 14.88 -10.19 -0.23
CA GLN A 104 13.91 -10.60 -1.24
C GLN A 104 12.56 -9.92 -1.01
N LEU A 105 11.95 -9.47 -2.12
CA LEU A 105 10.56 -9.06 -2.18
C LEU A 105 9.68 -10.29 -2.28
N ARG A 106 8.78 -10.45 -1.33
CA ARG A 106 7.78 -11.51 -1.33
C ARG A 106 6.47 -10.98 -1.90
N ILE A 107 5.90 -11.69 -2.87
CA ILE A 107 4.58 -11.41 -3.44
C ILE A 107 3.73 -12.67 -3.29
N ARG A 108 2.58 -12.55 -2.63
CA ARG A 108 1.64 -13.67 -2.40
C ARG A 108 0.26 -13.41 -2.96
N GLY A 109 -0.40 -14.44 -3.49
CA GLY A 109 -1.79 -14.37 -3.96
C GLY A 109 -1.94 -13.93 -5.43
N ILE A 110 -0.84 -13.93 -6.19
CA ILE A 110 -0.83 -13.61 -7.63
C ILE A 110 -0.35 -14.87 -8.37
N LYS A 111 -1.27 -15.63 -8.96
CA LYS A 111 -0.95 -16.87 -9.69
C LYS A 111 -1.01 -16.69 -11.20
N THR A 112 -1.85 -15.80 -11.70
CA THR A 112 -2.07 -15.64 -13.14
C THR A 112 -2.25 -14.18 -13.53
N ILE A 113 -1.44 -13.74 -14.48
CA ILE A 113 -1.57 -12.44 -15.13
C ILE A 113 -1.88 -12.66 -16.61
N ILE A 114 -2.85 -11.93 -17.14
CA ILE A 114 -3.13 -11.88 -18.57
C ILE A 114 -2.94 -10.43 -19.03
N SER A 115 -1.93 -10.16 -19.84
CA SER A 115 -1.66 -8.82 -20.40
C SER A 115 -1.32 -8.97 -21.88
N ASP A 116 -1.85 -8.09 -22.72
CA ASP A 116 -1.55 -8.04 -24.15
C ASP A 116 -1.73 -9.38 -24.88
N GLY A 117 -2.75 -10.15 -24.47
CA GLY A 117 -3.06 -11.47 -25.02
C GLY A 117 -2.10 -12.58 -24.60
N LYS A 118 -1.13 -12.30 -23.72
CA LYS A 118 -0.23 -13.30 -23.13
C LYS A 118 -0.68 -13.66 -21.73
N LYS A 119 -0.62 -14.96 -21.41
CA LYS A 119 -0.85 -15.49 -20.08
C LYS A 119 0.48 -15.79 -19.41
N TYR A 120 0.63 -15.32 -18.18
CA TYR A 120 1.77 -15.55 -17.30
C TYR A 120 1.26 -16.31 -16.09
N ASP A 121 1.89 -17.44 -15.79
CA ASP A 121 1.54 -18.29 -14.64
C ASP A 121 2.70 -18.28 -13.65
N TYR A 122 2.38 -18.04 -12.38
CA TYR A 122 3.31 -17.86 -11.27
C TYR A 122 2.94 -18.75 -10.08
N SER A 123 3.89 -18.92 -9.16
CA SER A 123 3.61 -19.54 -7.86
C SER A 123 2.78 -18.60 -6.99
N ASP A 124 1.94 -19.17 -6.13
CA ASP A 124 1.16 -18.40 -5.15
C ASP A 124 2.03 -17.59 -4.17
N ASP A 125 3.28 -18.03 -3.96
CA ASP A 125 4.29 -17.37 -3.14
C ASP A 125 5.54 -17.18 -4.00
N MET A 126 5.84 -15.94 -4.35
CA MET A 126 6.99 -15.55 -5.17
C MET A 126 8.00 -14.80 -4.33
N TYR A 127 9.28 -15.11 -4.55
CA TYR A 127 10.41 -14.42 -3.94
C TYR A 127 11.25 -13.79 -5.06
N ILE A 128 11.36 -12.47 -5.03
CA ILE A 128 12.08 -11.68 -6.04
C ILE A 128 13.29 -11.05 -5.37
N GLY A 129 14.48 -11.46 -5.80
CA GLY A 129 15.77 -10.88 -5.46
C GLY A 129 16.37 -10.15 -6.65
N THR A 130 17.67 -9.89 -6.58
CA THR A 130 18.43 -9.28 -7.69
C THR A 130 18.67 -10.23 -8.86
N ASP A 131 18.55 -11.54 -8.63
CA ASP A 131 18.78 -12.61 -9.60
C ASP A 131 17.60 -12.85 -10.56
N ASN A 132 16.40 -12.39 -10.20
CA ASN A 132 15.16 -12.52 -10.97
C ASN A 132 14.34 -11.22 -10.99
N LEU A 133 15.03 -10.07 -10.96
CA LEU A 133 14.42 -8.74 -10.90
C LEU A 133 13.60 -8.41 -12.16
N ASP A 134 13.87 -9.07 -13.28
CA ASP A 134 13.13 -8.96 -14.55
C ASP A 134 11.63 -9.32 -14.38
N ILE A 135 11.29 -10.18 -13.42
CA ILE A 135 9.91 -10.48 -13.06
C ILE A 135 9.22 -9.22 -12.50
N LEU A 136 9.86 -8.52 -11.57
CA LEU A 136 9.33 -7.28 -11.01
C LEU A 136 9.27 -6.17 -12.07
N GLU A 137 10.28 -6.09 -12.96
CA GLU A 137 10.23 -5.17 -14.10
C GLU A 137 9.04 -5.46 -15.02
N THR A 138 8.74 -6.74 -15.26
CA THR A 138 7.55 -7.14 -16.02
C THR A 138 6.29 -6.60 -15.36
N PHE A 139 6.14 -6.77 -14.03
CA PHE A 139 5.00 -6.26 -13.27
C PHE A 139 4.89 -4.73 -13.30
N CYS A 140 6.01 -4.04 -13.16
CA CYS A 140 6.07 -2.57 -13.22
C CYS A 140 5.65 -2.00 -14.58
N ASN A 141 5.75 -2.78 -15.66
CA ASN A 141 5.51 -2.33 -17.03
C ASN A 141 4.21 -2.89 -17.64
N LEU A 142 3.37 -3.59 -16.86
CA LEU A 142 2.07 -4.06 -17.34
C LEU A 142 1.20 -2.88 -17.80
N ASP A 143 0.54 -3.02 -18.95
CA ASP A 143 -0.54 -2.12 -19.33
C ASP A 143 -1.78 -2.44 -18.49
N TRP A 144 -1.86 -1.80 -17.33
CA TRP A 144 -2.97 -1.99 -16.38
C TRP A 144 -4.36 -1.75 -16.96
N LYS A 145 -4.49 -1.06 -18.11
CA LYS A 145 -5.79 -0.89 -18.80
C LYS A 145 -6.22 -2.12 -19.58
N ASN A 146 -5.26 -2.92 -20.02
CA ASN A 146 -5.44 -4.10 -20.86
C ASN A 146 -4.86 -5.35 -20.20
N CYS A 147 -4.83 -5.34 -18.87
CA CYS A 147 -4.32 -6.42 -18.04
C CYS A 147 -5.43 -6.92 -17.11
N LYS A 148 -5.40 -8.22 -16.85
CA LYS A 148 -6.21 -8.86 -15.81
C LYS A 148 -5.30 -9.66 -14.91
N ILE A 149 -5.39 -9.42 -13.61
CA ILE A 149 -4.60 -10.09 -12.60
C ILE A 149 -5.57 -10.90 -11.73
N ASP A 150 -5.25 -12.16 -11.48
CA ASP A 150 -6.06 -12.99 -10.59
C ASP A 150 -6.07 -12.42 -9.18
N GLU A 151 -7.18 -12.65 -8.46
CA GLU A 151 -7.40 -12.14 -7.09
C GLU A 151 -7.40 -10.59 -6.97
N VAL A 152 -7.15 -9.85 -8.07
CA VAL A 152 -7.33 -8.41 -8.18
C VAL A 152 -8.70 -8.10 -8.78
N LYS A 153 -9.42 -7.17 -8.16
CA LYS A 153 -10.72 -6.70 -8.67
C LYS A 153 -10.50 -5.91 -9.97
N GLU A 154 -11.35 -6.18 -10.96
CA GLU A 154 -11.33 -5.48 -12.25
C GLU A 154 -11.33 -3.94 -12.07
N GLY A 155 -10.40 -3.28 -12.77
CA GLY A 155 -10.15 -1.84 -12.68
C GLY A 155 -9.19 -1.43 -11.56
N LYS A 156 -8.68 -2.37 -10.77
CA LYS A 156 -7.73 -2.12 -9.67
C LYS A 156 -6.33 -2.65 -9.97
N GLU A 157 -6.08 -3.16 -11.17
CA GLU A 157 -4.77 -3.62 -11.65
C GLU A 157 -3.71 -2.51 -11.60
N ILE A 158 -4.13 -1.25 -11.79
CA ILE A 158 -3.25 -0.08 -11.63
C ILE A 158 -2.59 -0.03 -10.25
N LEU A 159 -3.30 -0.45 -9.20
CA LEU A 159 -2.77 -0.40 -7.84
C LEU A 159 -1.66 -1.43 -7.63
N PHE A 160 -1.81 -2.64 -8.20
CA PHE A 160 -0.75 -3.64 -8.22
C PHE A 160 0.52 -3.10 -8.92
N VAL A 161 0.35 -2.48 -10.09
CA VAL A 161 1.48 -1.90 -10.85
C VAL A 161 2.18 -0.79 -10.07
N LEU A 162 1.41 0.13 -9.46
CA LEU A 162 1.96 1.23 -8.67
C LEU A 162 2.71 0.74 -7.42
N ILE A 163 2.21 -0.31 -6.75
CA ILE A 163 2.89 -0.97 -5.63
C ILE A 163 4.22 -1.57 -6.08
N CYS A 164 4.23 -2.31 -7.19
CA CYS A 164 5.46 -2.89 -7.74
C CYS A 164 6.49 -1.81 -8.09
N GLN A 165 6.06 -0.72 -8.73
CA GLN A 165 6.92 0.42 -9.06
C GLN A 165 7.47 1.10 -7.80
N ALA A 166 6.66 1.25 -6.75
CA ALA A 166 7.09 1.85 -5.49
C ALA A 166 8.13 0.99 -4.78
N PHE A 167 7.95 -0.34 -4.73
CA PHE A 167 8.98 -1.25 -4.21
C PHE A 167 10.25 -1.24 -5.06
N TYR A 168 10.12 -1.25 -6.39
CA TYR A 168 11.26 -1.15 -7.30
C TYR A 168 12.09 0.11 -7.00
N ASN A 169 11.42 1.27 -6.95
CA ASN A 169 12.06 2.53 -6.65
C ASN A 169 12.67 2.57 -5.24
N THR A 170 12.00 2.01 -4.25
CA THR A 170 12.43 2.12 -2.85
C THR A 170 13.55 1.15 -2.49
N ILE A 171 13.54 -0.06 -3.04
CA ILE A 171 14.45 -1.13 -2.62
C ILE A 171 15.61 -1.32 -3.60
N PHE A 172 15.33 -1.29 -4.90
CA PHE A 172 16.27 -1.81 -5.91
C PHE A 172 16.95 -0.70 -6.72
N ASP A 173 16.21 0.31 -7.18
CA ASP A 173 16.77 1.44 -7.93
C ASP A 173 15.94 2.71 -7.73
N HIS A 174 16.45 3.62 -6.90
CA HIS A 174 15.84 4.91 -6.57
C HIS A 174 15.70 5.87 -7.75
N SER A 175 16.34 5.61 -8.88
CA SER A 175 16.25 6.44 -10.08
C SER A 175 15.17 5.96 -11.06
N LYS A 176 14.68 4.73 -10.90
CA LYS A 176 13.64 4.14 -11.75
C LYS A 176 12.27 4.30 -11.09
N TYR A 177 11.28 4.79 -11.82
CA TYR A 177 9.92 5.06 -11.31
C TYR A 177 9.89 6.10 -10.15
N THR A 178 10.64 7.19 -10.26
CA THR A 178 10.84 8.20 -9.20
C THR A 178 9.58 8.85 -8.61
N ASN A 179 8.44 8.78 -9.28
CA ASN A 179 7.16 9.30 -8.80
C ASN A 179 6.15 8.22 -8.44
N ALA A 180 6.58 6.96 -8.31
CA ALA A 180 5.69 5.84 -8.04
C ALA A 180 4.97 5.98 -6.70
N THR A 181 5.67 6.37 -5.64
CA THR A 181 5.08 6.55 -4.30
C THR A 181 4.06 7.68 -4.29
N ASP A 182 4.33 8.80 -4.96
CA ASP A 182 3.39 9.91 -5.08
C ASP A 182 2.14 9.51 -5.87
N LYS A 183 2.30 8.85 -7.03
CA LYS A 183 1.17 8.35 -7.83
C LYS A 183 0.33 7.34 -7.07
N LEU A 184 0.99 6.44 -6.32
CA LEU A 184 0.32 5.46 -5.47
C LEU A 184 -0.50 6.16 -4.37
N TYR A 185 0.07 7.17 -3.74
CA TYR A 185 -0.62 7.94 -2.71
C TYR A 185 -1.79 8.74 -3.29
N GLU A 186 -1.63 9.37 -4.45
CA GLU A 186 -2.71 10.07 -5.16
C GLU A 186 -3.84 9.11 -5.53
N TYR A 187 -3.53 7.92 -6.05
CA TYR A 187 -4.52 6.90 -6.36
C TYR A 187 -5.30 6.47 -5.10
N TYR A 188 -4.61 6.27 -3.98
CA TYR A 188 -5.24 5.97 -2.70
C TYR A 188 -6.22 7.07 -2.26
N LEU A 189 -5.83 8.34 -2.36
CA LEU A 189 -6.71 9.47 -2.03
C LEU A 189 -7.97 9.49 -2.90
N GLN A 190 -7.84 9.21 -4.21
CA GLN A 190 -8.97 9.13 -5.13
C GLN A 190 -9.94 8.01 -4.73
N CYS A 191 -9.43 6.85 -4.30
CA CYS A 191 -10.27 5.74 -3.87
C CYS A 191 -11.06 6.09 -2.60
N ILE A 192 -10.43 6.75 -1.61
CA ILE A 192 -11.14 7.24 -0.42
C ILE A 192 -12.24 8.23 -0.80
N GLU A 193 -11.93 9.18 -1.70
CA GLU A 193 -12.90 10.17 -2.15
C GLU A 193 -14.11 9.49 -2.82
N GLN A 194 -13.86 8.49 -3.66
CA GLN A 194 -14.91 7.71 -4.32
C GLN A 194 -15.76 6.95 -3.29
N GLU A 195 -15.14 6.23 -2.35
CA GLU A 195 -15.88 5.52 -1.30
C GLU A 195 -16.77 6.45 -0.46
N ASN A 196 -16.28 7.65 -0.15
CA ASN A 196 -17.05 8.63 0.62
C ASN A 196 -18.25 9.13 -0.18
N LYS A 197 -18.09 9.40 -1.48
CA LYS A 197 -19.20 9.77 -2.37
C LYS A 197 -20.26 8.67 -2.44
N GLU A 198 -19.84 7.41 -2.60
CA GLU A 198 -20.75 6.25 -2.63
C GLU A 198 -21.52 6.09 -1.31
N LYS A 199 -20.86 6.26 -0.16
CA LYS A 199 -21.48 6.24 1.18
C LYS A 199 -22.51 7.37 1.34
N GLU A 200 -22.17 8.58 0.92
CA GLU A 200 -23.09 9.73 0.97
C GLU A 200 -24.32 9.55 0.08
N GLU A 201 -24.13 9.00 -1.13
CA GLU A 201 -25.23 8.72 -2.05
C GLU A 201 -26.16 7.66 -1.47
N LYS A 202 -25.61 6.57 -0.93
CA LYS A 202 -26.38 5.52 -0.25
C LYS A 202 -27.19 6.08 0.93
N PHE A 203 -26.58 6.90 1.78
CA PHE A 203 -27.28 7.56 2.89
C PHE A 203 -28.38 8.50 2.41
N ARG A 204 -28.17 9.20 1.28
CA ARG A 204 -29.18 10.04 0.65
C ARG A 204 -30.36 9.21 0.13
N GLU A 205 -30.11 8.06 -0.49
CA GLU A 205 -31.16 7.16 -0.95
C GLU A 205 -31.96 6.54 0.22
N GLU A 206 -31.29 6.15 1.29
CA GLU A 206 -31.93 5.62 2.49
C GLU A 206 -32.87 6.65 3.11
N ARG A 207 -32.42 7.90 3.28
CA ARG A 207 -33.28 9.00 3.76
C ARG A 207 -34.48 9.26 2.85
N LYS A 208 -34.31 9.19 1.52
CA LYS A 208 -35.44 9.31 0.57
C LYS A 208 -36.46 8.19 0.78
N LYS A 209 -35.99 6.94 0.95
CA LYS A 209 -36.85 5.78 1.22
C LYS A 209 -37.59 5.92 2.55
N GLU A 210 -36.94 6.40 3.60
CA GLU A 210 -37.58 6.67 4.90
C GLU A 210 -38.62 7.78 4.82
N CYS A 211 -38.31 8.90 4.15
CA CYS A 211 -39.26 9.99 3.95
C CYS A 211 -40.49 9.52 3.16
N LEU A 212 -40.29 8.72 2.11
CA LEU A 212 -41.39 8.14 1.34
C LEU A 212 -42.25 7.19 2.20
N LYS A 213 -41.64 6.34 3.03
CA LYS A 213 -42.36 5.48 3.99
C LYS A 213 -43.19 6.30 4.98
N PHE A 214 -42.62 7.40 5.49
CA PHE A 214 -43.32 8.30 6.39
C PHE A 214 -44.53 8.96 5.71
N LEU A 215 -44.36 9.48 4.48
CA LEU A 215 -45.44 10.10 3.71
C LEU A 215 -46.57 9.10 3.41
N ILE A 216 -46.24 7.87 3.02
CA ILE A 216 -47.23 6.81 2.80
C ILE A 216 -47.98 6.50 4.10
N SER A 217 -47.25 6.34 5.22
CA SER A 217 -47.86 6.05 6.53
C SER A 217 -48.79 7.18 6.98
N PHE A 218 -48.37 8.44 6.80
CA PHE A 218 -49.17 9.61 7.11
C PHE A 218 -50.44 9.69 6.24
N ALA A 219 -50.33 9.42 4.94
CA ALA A 219 -51.48 9.37 4.03
C ALA A 219 -52.48 8.28 4.42
N ILE A 220 -52.01 7.09 4.84
CA ILE A 220 -52.86 6.02 5.34
C ILE A 220 -53.61 6.46 6.61
N VAL A 221 -52.92 7.11 7.56
CA VAL A 221 -53.56 7.62 8.79
C VAL A 221 -54.64 8.64 8.48
N ILE A 222 -54.38 9.60 7.58
CA ILE A 222 -55.38 10.57 7.13
C ILE A 222 -56.58 9.86 6.48
N PHE A 223 -56.31 8.92 5.58
CA PHE A 223 -57.37 8.18 4.88
C PHE A 223 -58.26 7.40 5.86
N LEU A 224 -57.67 6.72 6.85
CA LEU A 224 -58.40 6.02 7.90
C LEU A 224 -59.21 7.00 8.77
N PHE A 225 -58.64 8.16 9.14
CA PHE A 225 -59.35 9.18 9.89
C PHE A 225 -60.58 9.71 9.12
N LEU A 226 -60.43 9.99 7.82
CA LEU A 226 -61.54 10.43 6.98
C LEU A 226 -62.63 9.35 6.86
N LEU A 227 -62.26 8.08 6.75
CA LEU A 227 -63.20 6.96 6.67
C LEU A 227 -63.99 6.73 7.97
N PHE A 228 -63.32 6.74 9.11
CA PHE A 228 -63.91 6.32 10.40
C PHE A 228 -64.43 7.48 11.25
N VAL A 229 -63.96 8.71 11.03
CA VAL A 229 -64.36 9.88 11.82
C VAL A 229 -65.03 10.92 10.93
N GLY A 230 -64.36 11.31 9.84
CA GLY A 230 -64.88 12.35 8.94
C GLY A 230 -66.20 11.98 8.28
N LEU A 231 -66.28 10.79 7.68
CA LEU A 231 -67.45 10.33 6.93
C LEU A 231 -68.69 10.12 7.83
N PRO A 232 -68.60 9.47 9.02
CA PRO A 232 -69.75 9.35 9.91
C PRO A 232 -70.25 10.70 10.43
N LEU A 233 -69.36 11.64 10.77
CA LEU A 233 -69.74 12.98 11.21
C LEU A 233 -70.45 13.76 10.09
N PHE A 234 -69.91 13.69 8.87
CA PHE A 234 -70.52 14.32 7.70
C PHE A 234 -71.90 13.73 7.37
N LEU A 235 -72.04 12.41 7.37
CA LEU A 235 -73.32 11.74 7.16
C LEU A 235 -74.32 12.10 8.27
N SER A 236 -73.90 12.13 9.53
CA SER A 236 -74.77 12.54 10.64
C SER A 236 -75.32 13.97 10.44
N SER A 237 -74.48 14.90 9.99
CA SER A 237 -74.90 16.29 9.71
C SER A 237 -75.81 16.47 8.48
N LEU A 238 -75.93 15.47 7.61
CA LEU A 238 -76.83 15.51 6.45
C LEU A 238 -78.23 14.96 6.76
N PHE A 239 -78.36 14.22 7.86
CA PHE A 239 -79.62 13.60 8.29
C PHE A 239 -80.23 14.28 9.53
N ASP A 240 -79.58 15.32 10.06
CA ASP A 240 -80.14 16.32 11.00
C ASP A 240 -80.64 17.56 10.22
#